data_AF-A0A3D5UYH2-F1
#
_entry.id   AF-A0A3D5UYH2-F1
#
_cell.length_a   1.000
_cell.length_b   1.000
_cell.length_c   1.000
_cell.angle_alpha   90.00
_cell.angle_beta   90.00
_cell.angle_gamma   90.00
#
_symmetry.space_group_name_H-M   'P 1'
#
loop_
_entity.id
_entity.type
_entity.pdbx_description
1 polymer ?
#
loop_
_entity_poly.entity_id
_entity_poly.type
_entity_poly.pdbx_seq_one_letter_code
_entity_poly.pdbx_strand_id
1 'polypeptide(L)' 'ATPNIYADQIEWMHRNLERRDGIILSVHPHNDRGTAVAAAELAVMAGADRVEGCLFGNGERTGNVDLVTLALNLYSQGI' A
#
# COMPACT_ATOMS: atom_id res chain seq x y z
N ALA A 1 13.03 5.45 3.42
CA ALA A 1 13.04 5.65 1.96
C ALA A 1 11.79 6.44 1.55
N THR A 2 11.69 6.86 0.28
CA THR A 2 10.49 7.47 -0.32
C THR A 2 9.52 6.38 -0.83
N PRO A 3 8.23 6.68 -1.05
CA PRO A 3 7.24 5.66 -1.40
C PRO A 3 7.49 4.97 -2.75
N ASN A 4 8.17 5.61 -3.69
CA ASN A 4 8.56 4.98 -4.96
C ASN A 4 9.53 3.80 -4.76
N ILE A 5 10.46 3.90 -3.81
CA ILE A 5 11.40 2.81 -3.51
C ILE A 5 10.65 1.62 -2.89
N TYR A 6 9.60 1.89 -2.09
CA TYR A 6 8.73 0.82 -1.59
C TYR A 6 7.99 0.14 -2.74
N ALA A 7 7.44 0.91 -3.68
CA ALA A 7 6.77 0.38 -4.85
C ALA A 7 7.71 -0.47 -5.73
N ASP A 8 8.96 -0.05 -5.95
CA ASP A 8 9.97 -0.85 -6.67
C ASP A 8 10.19 -2.22 -6.03
N GLN A 9 10.21 -2.27 -4.68
CA GLN A 9 10.33 -3.52 -3.94
C GLN A 9 9.09 -4.40 -4.14
N ILE A 10 7.88 -3.82 -4.11
CA ILE A 10 6.64 -4.55 -4.35
C ILE A 10 6.57 -5.08 -5.78
N GLU A 11 6.94 -4.29 -6.78
CA GLU A 11 6.99 -4.72 -8.19
C GLU A 11 7.98 -5.87 -8.37
N TRP A 12 9.15 -5.77 -7.74
CA TRP A 12 10.13 -6.85 -7.75
C TRP A 12 9.55 -8.12 -7.13
N MET A 13 8.90 -8.04 -5.97
CA MET A 13 8.24 -9.20 -5.36
C MET A 13 7.12 -9.76 -6.24
N HIS A 14 6.27 -8.91 -6.80
CA HIS A 14 5.20 -9.28 -7.71
C HIS A 14 5.71 -10.08 -8.91
N ARG A 15 6.86 -9.69 -9.48
CA ARG A 15 7.46 -10.34 -10.66
C ARG A 15 8.26 -11.59 -10.34
N ASN A 16 8.80 -11.72 -9.13
CA ASN A 16 9.80 -12.75 -8.82
C ASN A 16 9.32 -13.82 -7.84
N LEU A 17 8.19 -13.64 -7.16
CA LEU A 17 7.61 -14.69 -6.32
C LEU A 17 7.07 -15.84 -7.17
N GLU A 18 7.52 -17.06 -6.89
CA GLU A 18 7.03 -18.27 -7.53
C GLU A 18 5.55 -18.52 -7.22
N ARG A 19 4.86 -19.24 -8.13
CA ARG A 19 3.43 -19.54 -8.00
C ARG A 19 2.60 -18.28 -7.78
N ARG A 20 2.89 -17.22 -8.55
CA ARG A 20 2.28 -15.88 -8.40
C ARG A 20 0.76 -15.89 -8.37
N ASP A 21 0.12 -16.75 -9.16
CA ASP A 21 -1.36 -16.88 -9.19
C ASP A 21 -1.94 -17.56 -7.94
N GLY A 22 -1.10 -18.23 -7.15
CA GLY A 22 -1.47 -18.88 -5.90
C GLY A 22 -1.26 -18.02 -4.64
N ILE A 23 -0.95 -16.73 -4.79
CA ILE A 23 -0.68 -15.83 -3.68
C ILE A 23 -1.51 -14.54 -3.77
N ILE A 24 -1.83 -13.98 -2.61
CA ILE A 24 -2.34 -12.61 -2.47
C ILE A 24 -1.20 -11.78 -1.90
N LEU A 25 -0.61 -10.91 -2.73
CA LEU A 25 0.46 -10.03 -2.30
C LEU A 25 -0.12 -8.85 -1.53
N SER A 26 0.01 -8.88 -0.20
CA SER A 26 -0.53 -7.86 0.69
C SER A 26 0.54 -6.86 1.13
N VAL A 27 0.17 -5.58 1.24
CA VAL A 27 1.02 -4.51 1.81
C VAL A 27 0.44 -3.92 3.09
N HIS A 28 1.32 -3.55 4.02
CA HIS A 28 0.97 -2.97 5.33
C HIS A 28 1.91 -1.78 5.64
N PRO A 29 1.76 -0.64 4.96
CA PRO A 29 2.65 0.50 5.18
C PRO A 29 2.27 1.29 6.44
N HIS A 30 3.26 1.55 7.30
CA HIS A 30 3.18 2.51 8.39
C HIS A 30 3.56 3.93 7.93
N ASN A 31 3.19 4.93 8.72
CA ASN A 31 3.30 6.34 8.36
C ASN A 31 4.50 7.09 8.98
N ASP A 32 5.59 6.40 9.34
CA ASP A 32 6.73 7.00 10.06
C ASP A 32 7.39 8.18 9.31
N ARG A 33 7.18 8.22 7.98
CA ARG A 33 7.70 9.26 7.08
C ARG A 33 6.62 10.13 6.45
N GLY A 34 5.37 10.03 6.91
CA GLY A 34 4.25 10.83 6.40
C GLY A 34 3.80 10.46 4.97
N THR A 35 4.17 9.28 4.47
CA THR A 35 3.91 8.86 3.09
C THR A 35 3.25 7.48 2.97
N ALA A 36 2.54 7.00 4.00
CA ALA A 36 1.93 5.66 3.98
C ALA A 36 0.86 5.53 2.87
N VAL A 37 0.05 6.56 2.67
CA VAL A 37 -0.99 6.60 1.61
C VAL A 37 -0.35 6.48 0.23
N ALA A 38 0.65 7.32 -0.06
CA ALA A 38 1.38 7.26 -1.32
C ALA A 38 2.11 5.90 -1.51
N ALA A 39 2.65 5.32 -0.43
CA ALA A 39 3.28 4.01 -0.49
C ALA A 39 2.27 2.90 -0.84
N ALA A 40 1.06 2.94 -0.28
CA ALA A 40 0.00 1.99 -0.57
C ALA A 40 -0.51 2.11 -2.02
N GLU A 41 -0.79 3.33 -2.48
CA GLU A 41 -1.28 3.57 -3.85
C GLU A 41 -0.26 3.11 -4.90
N LEU A 42 1.03 3.48 -4.73
CA LEU A 42 2.08 3.04 -5.65
C LEU A 42 2.33 1.52 -5.56
N ALA A 43 2.18 0.91 -4.38
CA ALA A 43 2.28 -0.54 -4.25
C ALA A 43 1.15 -1.29 -4.98
N VAL A 44 -0.07 -0.75 -4.96
CA VAL A 44 -1.19 -1.30 -5.75
C VAL A 44 -0.88 -1.20 -7.25
N MET A 45 -0.37 -0.04 -7.71
CA MET A 45 0.08 0.11 -9.11
C MET A 45 1.22 -0.85 -9.47
N ALA A 46 2.08 -1.20 -8.51
CA ALA A 46 3.18 -2.14 -8.65
C ALA A 46 2.76 -3.63 -8.63
N GLY A 47 1.47 -3.93 -8.39
CA GLY A 47 0.93 -5.29 -8.47
C GLY A 47 0.64 -5.95 -7.12
N ALA A 48 0.54 -5.18 -6.03
CA ALA A 48 -0.07 -5.67 -4.79
C ALA A 48 -1.57 -5.93 -4.98
N ASP A 49 -2.07 -6.99 -4.37
CA ASP A 49 -3.47 -7.42 -4.46
C ASP A 49 -4.31 -6.91 -3.28
N ARG A 50 -3.66 -6.59 -2.15
CA ARG A 50 -4.34 -6.24 -0.90
C ARG A 50 -3.57 -5.18 -0.11
N VAL A 51 -4.32 -4.26 0.52
CA VAL A 51 -3.79 -3.26 1.45
C VAL A 51 -4.37 -3.49 2.84
N GLU A 52 -3.50 -3.52 3.85
CA GLU A 52 -3.87 -3.48 5.26
C GLU A 52 -3.67 -2.08 5.82
N GLY A 53 -4.62 -1.62 6.64
CA GLY A 53 -4.58 -0.30 7.26
C GLY A 53 -5.61 -0.16 8.37
N CYS A 54 -5.81 1.06 8.85
CA CYS A 54 -6.84 1.36 9.84
C CYS A 54 -7.67 2.57 9.41
N LEU A 55 -8.93 2.62 9.83
CA LEU A 55 -9.77 3.81 9.64
C LEU A 55 -9.13 5.00 10.37
N PHE A 56 -8.98 6.12 9.67
CA PHE A 56 -8.31 7.33 10.15
C PHE A 56 -6.86 7.11 10.59
N GLY A 57 -6.18 6.11 10.01
CA GLY A 57 -4.74 5.91 10.17
C GLY A 57 -4.29 5.51 11.57
N ASN A 58 -5.17 4.99 12.42
CA ASN A 58 -4.76 4.52 13.76
C ASN A 58 -3.72 3.38 13.67
N GLY A 59 -2.88 3.23 14.69
CA GLY A 59 -1.86 2.19 14.75
C GLY A 59 -0.69 2.59 15.63
N GLU A 60 0.36 1.77 15.64
CA GLU A 60 1.54 2.06 16.45
C GLU A 60 2.27 3.32 15.96
N ARG A 61 2.74 4.16 16.91
CA ARG A 61 3.48 5.42 16.66
C ARG A 61 2.73 6.38 15.75
N THR A 62 3.19 6.54 14.51
CA THR A 62 2.61 7.41 13.48
C THR A 62 1.41 6.79 12.78
N GLY A 63 1.08 5.54 13.11
CA GLY A 63 -0.11 4.85 12.62
C GLY A 63 0.11 4.05 11.34
N ASN A 64 -0.92 3.27 11.01
CA ASN A 64 -1.03 2.54 9.76
C ASN A 64 -1.51 3.47 8.63
N VAL A 65 -1.50 3.00 7.38
CA VAL A 65 -2.16 3.73 6.29
C VAL A 65 -3.65 3.94 6.58
N ASP A 66 -4.13 5.14 6.29
CA ASP A 66 -5.53 5.52 6.50
C ASP A 66 -6.43 4.96 5.39
N LEU A 67 -7.30 4.02 5.77
CA LEU A 67 -8.27 3.40 4.86
C LEU A 67 -9.36 4.37 4.38
N VAL A 68 -9.71 5.39 5.18
CA VAL A 68 -10.70 6.40 4.77
C VAL A 68 -10.13 7.26 3.66
N THR A 69 -8.88 7.72 3.82
CA THR A 69 -8.16 8.46 2.78
C THR A 69 -8.04 7.63 1.49
N LEU A 70 -7.60 6.38 1.57
CA LEU A 70 -7.48 5.53 0.37
C LEU A 70 -8.82 5.34 -0.37
N ALA A 71 -9.89 5.06 0.37
CA ALA A 71 -11.22 4.87 -0.23
C ALA A 71 -11.73 6.16 -0.89
N LEU A 72 -11.59 7.31 -0.22
CA LEU A 72 -12.03 8.59 -0.76
C LEU A 72 -11.15 9.09 -1.90
N ASN A 73 -9.87 8.73 -1.94
CA ASN A 73 -8.99 9.02 -3.08
C ASN A 73 -9.51 8.32 -4.34
N LEU A 74 -9.82 7.02 -4.27
CA LEU A 74 -10.43 6.29 -5.38
C LEU A 74 -11.78 6.88 -5.79
N TYR A 75 -12.66 7.11 -4.82
CA TYR A 75 -13.98 7.71 -5.06
C TYR A 75 -13.87 9.07 -5.76
N SER A 76 -12.93 9.92 -5.35
CA SER A 76 -12.71 11.24 -5.96
C SER A 76 -12.25 11.18 -7.42
N GLN A 77 -11.65 10.05 -7.83
CA GLN A 77 -11.26 9.76 -9.21
C GLN A 77 -12.33 8.97 -9.98
N GLY A 78 -13.49 8.71 -9.37
CA GLY A 78 -14.59 7.97 -10.01
C GLY A 78 -14.39 6.45 -10.05
N ILE A 79 -13.52 5.91 -9.20
CA ILE A 79 -13.36 4.48 -8.96
C ILE A 79 -14.24 4.05 -7.79
#